data_AF-A0A7K5KPB9-F1
#
_entry.id   AF-A0A7K5KPB9-F1
#
_cell.length_a   1.000
_cell.length_b   1.000
_cell.length_c   1.000
_cell.angle_alpha   90.00
_cell.angle_beta   90.00
_cell.angle_gamma   90.00
#
_symmetry.space_group_name_H-M   'P 1'
#
loop_
_entity.id
_entity.type
_entity.pdbx_description
1 polymer ?
#
loop_
_entity_poly.entity_id
_entity_poly.type
_entity_poly.pdbx_seq_one_letter_code
_entity_poly.pdbx_strand_id
1 'polypeptide(L)'
;SHPVYPPQWDQTALPDIGFKLIQLSYDSQEYGKIKMLFEKTMKNYCINQLQRIQNPTLWDIFQWQKEKMKKLNKLKRVDERLLFHGTSPSHVSAICEQNFDWRLCGTHGTMYGKGSYFARDASYSHEYCSSRSGRYSMFVAQVLVGDFVRGNPDYCRPPPRASNSNRLYDSCVDDPTDPSIFVIFEKQQIYPAYILEYSLETRCVVL
;
A
#
# COMPACT_ATOMS: atom_id res chain seq x y z
N SER A 1 12.46 25.32 -1.43
CA SER A 1 13.03 24.28 -0.56
C SER A 1 13.19 23.02 -1.39
N HIS A 2 14.36 22.38 -1.37
CA HIS A 2 14.50 21.07 -2.01
C HIS A 2 13.54 20.07 -1.33
N PRO A 3 12.91 19.14 -2.08
CA PRO A 3 12.11 18.09 -1.47
C PRO A 3 13.01 17.29 -0.51
N VAL A 4 12.61 17.24 0.76
CA VAL A 4 13.31 16.44 1.76
C VAL A 4 12.74 15.03 1.66
N TYR A 5 13.43 14.17 0.92
CA TYR A 5 13.10 12.74 0.86
C TYR A 5 13.41 12.05 2.19
N PRO A 6 12.80 10.88 2.47
CA PRO A 6 13.06 10.16 3.71
C PRO A 6 14.57 9.86 3.88
N PRO A 7 15.13 10.01 5.09
CA PRO A 7 16.57 9.86 5.32
C PRO A 7 17.07 8.44 5.03
N GLN A 8 16.20 7.44 5.10
CA GLN A 8 16.54 6.06 4.77
C GLN A 8 16.66 5.82 3.26
N TRP A 9 16.17 6.73 2.40
CA TRP A 9 16.32 6.60 0.96
C TRP A 9 17.80 6.73 0.56
N ASP A 10 18.19 5.90 -0.40
CA ASP A 10 19.49 6.01 -1.05
C ASP A 10 19.46 7.26 -1.93
N GLN A 11 20.11 8.31 -1.45
CA GLN A 11 20.18 9.61 -2.12
C GLN A 11 21.01 9.57 -3.41
N THR A 12 21.83 8.53 -3.61
CA THR A 12 22.61 8.33 -4.84
C THR A 12 21.79 7.62 -5.92
N ALA A 13 20.64 7.04 -5.57
CA ALA A 13 19.78 6.25 -6.45
C ALA A 13 18.38 6.88 -6.61
N LEU A 14 18.33 8.21 -6.72
CA LEU A 14 17.12 8.96 -7.02
C LEU A 14 17.06 9.33 -8.50
N PRO A 15 16.13 8.73 -9.28
CA PRO A 15 15.96 9.11 -10.66
C PRO A 15 15.21 10.46 -10.76
N ASP A 16 15.49 11.25 -11.80
CA ASP A 16 14.71 12.47 -12.08
C ASP A 16 13.25 12.16 -12.42
N ILE A 17 13.01 11.07 -13.15
CA ILE A 17 11.68 10.55 -13.53
C ILE A 17 11.67 9.03 -13.36
N GLY A 18 10.54 8.50 -12.89
CA GLY A 18 10.32 7.06 -12.71
C GLY A 18 10.74 6.56 -11.32
N PHE A 19 11.18 5.31 -11.24
CA PHE A 19 11.51 4.68 -9.96
C PHE A 19 12.82 3.89 -9.97
N LYS A 20 13.35 3.66 -8.77
CA LYS A 20 14.40 2.67 -8.50
C LYS A 20 13.95 1.69 -7.42
N LEU A 21 14.35 0.43 -7.57
CA LEU A 21 14.18 -0.62 -6.56
C LEU A 21 15.48 -0.79 -5.80
N ILE A 22 15.44 -0.56 -4.49
CA ILE A 22 16.59 -0.70 -3.60
C ILE A 22 16.38 -1.95 -2.76
N GLN A 23 17.21 -2.97 -2.97
CA GLN A 23 17.19 -4.18 -2.16
C GLN A 23 17.53 -3.84 -0.71
N LEU A 24 16.65 -4.19 0.22
CA LEU A 24 16.91 -4.01 1.64
C LEU A 24 17.79 -5.12 2.18
N SER A 25 18.67 -4.74 3.11
CA SER A 25 19.49 -5.69 3.84
C SER A 25 18.67 -6.38 4.93
N TYR A 26 18.87 -7.69 5.10
CA TYR A 26 18.10 -8.55 6.02
C TYR A 26 18.27 -8.18 7.50
N ASP A 27 19.40 -7.55 7.84
CA ASP A 27 19.77 -7.06 9.16
C ASP A 27 19.27 -5.63 9.44
N SER A 28 18.68 -4.95 8.45
CA SER A 28 18.18 -3.59 8.62
C SER A 28 16.90 -3.54 9.46
N GLN A 29 16.75 -2.50 10.28
CA GLN A 29 15.51 -2.26 11.05
C GLN A 29 14.29 -2.11 10.13
N GLU A 30 14.48 -1.52 8.95
CA GLU A 30 13.44 -1.37 7.93
C GLU A 30 12.93 -2.73 7.44
N TYR A 31 13.84 -3.65 7.09
CA TYR A 31 13.49 -5.02 6.71
C TYR A 31 12.76 -5.76 7.84
N GLY A 32 13.31 -5.71 9.05
CA GLY A 32 12.72 -6.35 10.22
C GLY A 32 11.28 -5.89 10.48
N LYS A 33 10.99 -4.60 10.33
CA LYS A 33 9.63 -4.05 10.49
C LYS A 33 8.64 -4.65 9.49
N ILE A 34 8.99 -4.68 8.20
CA ILE A 34 8.11 -5.20 7.16
C ILE A 34 7.93 -6.71 7.29
N LYS A 35 9.02 -7.44 7.59
CA LYS A 35 8.97 -8.88 7.88
C LYS A 35 8.01 -9.20 9.03
N MET A 36 8.10 -8.48 10.15
CA MET A 36 7.19 -8.68 11.28
C MET A 36 5.73 -8.45 10.90
N LEU A 37 5.42 -7.45 10.07
CA LEU A 37 4.05 -7.21 9.60
C LEU A 37 3.55 -8.36 8.71
N PHE A 38 4.38 -8.84 7.79
CA PHE A 38 4.05 -9.95 6.88
C PHE A 38 3.83 -11.26 7.65
N GLU A 39 4.72 -11.61 8.57
CA GLU A 39 4.70 -12.89 9.31
C GLU A 39 3.56 -13.00 10.33
N LYS A 40 2.86 -11.91 10.65
CA LYS A 40 1.64 -11.97 11.47
C LYS A 40 0.62 -12.96 10.93
N THR A 41 0.48 -13.02 9.60
CA THR A 41 -0.51 -13.88 8.93
C THR A 41 0.07 -14.81 7.88
N MET A 42 1.35 -14.68 7.52
CA MET A 42 2.02 -15.50 6.50
C MET A 42 3.11 -16.41 7.06
N LYS A 43 2.85 -17.10 8.17
CA LYS A 43 3.84 -17.89 8.94
C LYS A 43 4.52 -19.03 8.17
N ASN A 44 3.90 -19.55 7.10
CA ASN A 44 4.42 -20.66 6.31
C ASN A 44 5.17 -20.20 5.04
N TYR A 45 5.45 -18.90 4.94
CA TYR A 45 6.10 -18.30 3.78
C TYR A 45 7.38 -17.59 4.19
N CYS A 46 8.38 -17.66 3.32
CA CYS A 46 9.64 -16.94 3.50
C CYS A 46 9.73 -15.79 2.50
N ILE A 47 10.14 -14.61 2.99
CA ILE A 47 10.49 -13.47 2.14
C ILE A 47 11.82 -13.80 1.45
N ASN A 48 11.80 -13.85 0.12
CA ASN A 48 12.98 -14.07 -0.71
C ASN A 48 13.67 -12.74 -1.05
N GLN A 49 12.88 -11.70 -1.31
CA GLN A 49 13.36 -10.35 -1.59
C GLN A 49 12.40 -9.32 -0.99
N LEU A 50 12.97 -8.23 -0.47
CA LEU A 50 12.23 -7.05 -0.06
C LEU A 50 12.96 -5.84 -0.62
N GLN A 51 12.27 -5.14 -1.52
CA GLN A 51 12.82 -3.97 -2.19
C GLN A 51 12.01 -2.74 -1.81
N ARG A 52 12.70 -1.67 -1.42
CA ARG A 52 12.11 -0.34 -1.28
C ARG A 52 11.99 0.30 -2.65
N ILE A 53 10.85 0.91 -2.92
CA ILE A 53 10.60 1.66 -4.14
C ILE A 53 10.96 3.12 -3.85
N GLN A 54 11.80 3.70 -4.69
CA GLN A 54 12.15 5.12 -4.66
C GLN A 54 11.65 5.77 -5.94
N ASN A 55 10.43 6.29 -5.88
CA ASN A 55 9.83 7.15 -6.91
C ASN A 55 9.63 8.56 -6.34
N PRO A 56 10.52 9.52 -6.65
CA PRO A 56 10.45 10.88 -6.12
C PRO A 56 9.16 11.62 -6.48
N THR A 57 8.69 11.48 -7.73
CA THR A 57 7.47 12.16 -8.20
C THR A 57 6.24 11.68 -7.44
N LEU A 58 6.09 10.36 -7.26
CA LEU A 58 4.96 9.82 -6.49
C LEU A 58 5.05 10.19 -5.01
N TRP A 59 6.27 10.29 -4.46
CA TRP A 59 6.47 10.70 -3.08
C TRP A 59 6.06 12.16 -2.84
N ASP A 60 6.46 13.07 -3.72
CA ASP A 60 6.09 14.49 -3.61
C ASP A 60 4.59 14.69 -3.68
N ILE A 61 3.92 13.98 -4.60
CA ILE A 61 2.45 13.99 -4.71
C ILE A 61 1.79 13.45 -3.43
N PHE A 62 2.31 12.36 -2.87
CA PHE A 62 1.81 11.77 -1.62
C PHE A 62 1.99 12.71 -0.43
N GLN A 63 3.17 13.34 -0.28
CA GLN A 63 3.41 14.31 0.79
C GLN A 63 2.53 15.56 0.64
N TRP A 64 2.34 16.05 -0.59
CA TRP A 64 1.41 17.15 -0.84
C TRP A 64 -0.02 16.80 -0.41
N GLN A 65 -0.50 15.61 -0.77
CA GLN A 65 -1.83 15.14 -0.38
C GLN A 65 -1.94 14.99 1.15
N LYS A 66 -0.90 14.49 1.82
CA LYS A 66 -0.82 14.41 3.28
C LYS A 66 -0.94 15.78 3.93
N GLU A 67 -0.21 16.78 3.45
CA GLU A 67 -0.29 18.16 3.96
C GLU A 67 -1.65 18.80 3.71
N LYS A 68 -2.27 18.54 2.54
CA LYS A 68 -3.64 18.96 2.26
C LYS A 68 -4.63 18.35 3.26
N MET A 69 -4.57 17.04 3.51
CA MET A 69 -5.44 16.36 4.47
C MET A 69 -5.25 16.88 5.90
N LYS A 70 -4.00 17.16 6.33
CA LYS A 70 -3.71 17.79 7.63
C LYS A 70 -4.38 19.16 7.76
N LYS A 71 -4.25 20.03 6.75
CA LYS A 71 -4.86 21.37 6.76
C LYS A 71 -6.39 21.29 6.85
N LEU A 72 -7.00 20.39 6.07
CA LEU A 72 -8.45 20.14 6.13
C LEU A 72 -8.89 19.59 7.49
N ASN A 73 -8.03 18.84 8.17
CA ASN A 73 -8.31 18.28 9.49
C ASN A 73 -7.85 19.15 10.66
N LYS A 74 -7.84 20.48 10.49
CA LYS A 74 -7.44 21.46 11.53
C LYS A 74 -6.04 21.17 12.10
N LEU A 75 -5.09 20.84 11.22
CA LEU A 75 -3.70 20.52 11.54
C LEU A 75 -3.51 19.27 12.41
N LYS A 76 -4.55 18.43 12.57
CA LYS A 76 -4.40 17.12 13.20
C LYS A 76 -3.61 16.18 12.30
N ARG A 77 -2.89 15.24 12.92
CA ARG A 77 -2.18 14.17 12.22
C ARG A 77 -3.18 13.35 11.40
N VAL A 78 -2.81 13.04 10.17
CA VAL A 78 -3.55 12.14 9.28
C VAL A 78 -3.22 10.71 9.67
N ASP A 79 -4.24 9.85 9.80
CA ASP A 79 -4.05 8.41 9.96
C ASP A 79 -3.40 7.85 8.69
N GLU A 80 -2.22 7.26 8.87
CA GLU A 80 -1.36 6.76 7.81
C GLU A 80 -0.91 5.36 8.21
N ARG A 81 -1.13 4.39 7.33
CA ARG A 81 -0.91 2.97 7.60
C ARG A 81 -0.04 2.33 6.54
N LEU A 82 0.71 1.30 6.94
CA LEU A 82 1.34 0.36 6.02
C LEU A 82 0.34 -0.77 5.78
N LEU A 83 -0.07 -0.96 4.53
CA LEU A 83 -1.07 -1.95 4.14
C LEU A 83 -0.59 -2.75 2.93
N PHE A 84 -1.09 -3.98 2.82
CA PHE A 84 -0.73 -4.92 1.76
C PHE A 84 -1.64 -4.77 0.55
N HIS A 85 -1.09 -5.05 -0.64
CA HIS A 85 -1.85 -5.14 -1.89
C HIS A 85 -1.29 -6.26 -2.76
N GLY A 86 -2.10 -7.30 -2.99
CA GLY A 86 -1.78 -8.37 -3.92
C GLY A 86 -2.06 -7.96 -5.36
N THR A 87 -1.18 -8.36 -6.28
CA THR A 87 -1.40 -8.10 -7.71
C THR A 87 -0.70 -9.16 -8.57
N SER A 88 -1.00 -9.16 -9.86
CA SER A 88 -0.28 -9.96 -10.86
C SER A 88 1.12 -9.36 -11.12
N PRO A 89 2.15 -10.18 -11.34
CA PRO A 89 3.47 -9.72 -11.77
C PRO A 89 3.45 -8.77 -12.98
N SER A 90 2.46 -8.89 -13.86
CA SER A 90 2.29 -8.02 -15.04
C SER A 90 2.03 -6.55 -14.69
N HIS A 91 1.50 -6.25 -13.51
CA HIS A 91 1.16 -4.88 -13.10
C HIS A 91 2.24 -4.20 -12.24
N VAL A 92 3.24 -4.95 -11.78
CA VAL A 92 4.26 -4.45 -10.84
C VAL A 92 4.97 -3.21 -11.38
N SER A 93 5.50 -3.28 -12.61
CA SER A 93 6.24 -2.16 -13.20
C SER A 93 5.34 -0.93 -13.38
N ALA A 94 4.08 -1.14 -13.78
CA ALA A 94 3.12 -0.05 -13.98
C ALA A 94 2.78 0.63 -12.65
N ILE A 95 2.58 -0.13 -11.57
CA ILE A 95 2.29 0.41 -10.24
C ILE A 95 3.48 1.21 -9.70
N CYS A 96 4.71 0.71 -9.84
CA CYS A 96 5.90 1.43 -9.41
C CYS A 96 6.10 2.77 -10.16
N GLU A 97 5.75 2.80 -11.44
CA GLU A 97 5.90 3.98 -12.30
C GLU A 97 4.74 4.99 -12.13
N GLN A 98 3.50 4.50 -12.12
CA GLN A 98 2.29 5.31 -12.32
C GLN A 98 1.34 5.33 -11.12
N ASN A 99 1.67 4.59 -10.05
CA ASN A 99 0.85 4.33 -8.86
C ASN A 99 -0.32 3.37 -9.15
N PHE A 100 -1.11 3.03 -8.12
CA PHE A 100 -2.27 2.15 -8.23
C PHE A 100 -3.40 2.81 -9.02
N ASP A 101 -3.96 2.10 -9.99
CA ASP A 101 -5.14 2.51 -10.76
C ASP A 101 -6.17 1.38 -10.79
N TRP A 102 -7.21 1.51 -9.96
CA TRP A 102 -8.27 0.51 -9.85
C TRP A 102 -9.04 0.31 -11.16
N ARG A 103 -8.98 1.26 -12.10
CA ARG A 103 -9.60 1.14 -13.43
C ARG A 103 -8.84 0.14 -14.32
N LEU A 104 -7.57 -0.10 -14.02
CA LEU A 104 -6.72 -1.06 -14.72
C LEU A 104 -6.64 -2.41 -14.00
N CYS A 105 -6.79 -2.43 -12.67
CA CYS A 105 -6.59 -3.63 -11.84
C CYS A 105 -7.79 -4.58 -11.74
N GLY A 106 -8.88 -4.35 -12.48
CA GLY A 106 -10.07 -5.19 -12.49
C GLY A 106 -10.93 -5.01 -11.22
N THR A 107 -12.25 -4.92 -11.40
CA THR A 107 -13.22 -4.69 -10.31
C THR A 107 -13.62 -6.00 -9.62
N HIS A 108 -12.66 -6.84 -9.24
CA HIS A 108 -12.99 -8.05 -8.48
C HIS A 108 -13.35 -7.67 -7.05
N GLY A 109 -14.61 -7.87 -6.66
CA GLY A 109 -15.05 -7.69 -5.27
C GLY A 109 -15.12 -6.23 -4.79
N THR A 110 -15.77 -5.35 -5.55
CA THR A 110 -16.00 -3.94 -5.15
C THR A 110 -17.03 -3.79 -4.02
N MET A 111 -17.03 -4.65 -3.01
CA MET A 111 -18.06 -4.67 -1.95
C MET A 111 -18.08 -3.40 -1.11
N TYR A 112 -16.96 -2.68 -1.04
CA TYR A 112 -16.79 -1.49 -0.20
C TYR A 112 -16.52 -0.21 -1.01
N GLY A 113 -16.70 -0.26 -2.32
CA GLY A 113 -16.56 0.87 -3.24
C GLY A 113 -15.67 0.57 -4.45
N LYS A 114 -15.72 1.46 -5.44
CA LYS A 114 -14.95 1.42 -6.69
C LYS A 114 -13.65 2.20 -6.50
N GLY A 115 -12.68 1.57 -5.84
CA GLY A 115 -11.37 2.13 -5.53
C GLY A 115 -10.30 1.05 -5.42
N SER A 116 -9.08 1.45 -5.07
CA SER A 116 -7.97 0.55 -4.82
C SER A 116 -8.07 -0.06 -3.43
N TYR A 117 -8.01 -1.39 -3.33
CA TYR A 117 -8.17 -2.14 -2.08
C TYR A 117 -6.82 -2.43 -1.42
N PHE A 118 -6.73 -2.24 -0.11
CA PHE A 118 -5.56 -2.53 0.70
C PHE A 118 -5.95 -3.31 1.94
N ALA A 119 -5.16 -4.31 2.30
CA ALA A 119 -5.43 -5.16 3.45
C ALA A 119 -4.48 -4.87 4.62
N ARG A 120 -5.01 -4.95 5.84
CA ARG A 120 -4.20 -4.98 7.06
C ARG A 120 -3.32 -6.23 7.10
N ASP A 121 -3.90 -7.37 6.69
CA ASP A 121 -3.29 -8.68 6.80
C ASP A 121 -2.77 -9.17 5.44
N ALA A 122 -1.51 -9.59 5.39
CA ALA A 122 -0.86 -10.05 4.17
C ALA A 122 -1.55 -11.29 3.55
N SER A 123 -2.11 -12.19 4.39
CA SER A 123 -2.85 -13.37 3.95
C SER A 123 -4.06 -13.04 3.08
N TYR A 124 -4.77 -11.94 3.37
CA TYR A 124 -5.89 -11.50 2.53
C TYR A 124 -5.38 -11.03 1.16
N SER A 125 -4.28 -10.27 1.14
CA SER A 125 -3.66 -9.84 -0.13
C SER A 125 -3.10 -11.01 -0.96
N HIS A 126 -2.64 -12.07 -0.31
CA HIS A 126 -2.11 -13.27 -0.97
C HIS A 126 -3.14 -13.93 -1.90
N GLU A 127 -4.43 -13.91 -1.56
CA GLU A 127 -5.51 -14.45 -2.39
C GLU A 127 -5.62 -13.77 -3.77
N TYR A 128 -5.06 -12.57 -3.90
CA TYR A 128 -5.03 -11.78 -5.14
C TYR A 128 -3.65 -11.79 -5.83
N CYS A 129 -2.67 -12.52 -5.27
CA CYS A 129 -1.36 -12.70 -5.87
C CYS A 129 -1.38 -13.86 -6.87
N SER A 130 -0.89 -13.63 -8.08
CA SER A 130 -0.60 -14.72 -9.03
C SER A 130 0.83 -15.22 -8.84
N SER A 131 1.02 -16.54 -8.75
CA SER A 131 2.35 -17.13 -8.64
C SER A 131 3.06 -17.20 -10.00
N ARG A 132 4.37 -16.96 -10.03
CA ARG A 132 5.24 -17.29 -11.16
C ARG A 132 6.30 -18.27 -10.67
N SER A 133 6.21 -19.52 -11.11
CA SER A 133 7.13 -20.60 -10.69
C SER A 133 7.21 -20.79 -9.17
N GLY A 134 6.07 -20.69 -8.47
CA GLY A 134 5.99 -20.84 -7.01
C GLY A 134 6.43 -19.62 -6.19
N ARG A 135 6.78 -18.51 -6.86
CA ARG A 135 7.05 -17.22 -6.23
C ARG A 135 5.87 -16.27 -6.39
N TYR A 136 5.60 -15.52 -5.33
CA TYR A 136 4.54 -14.55 -5.26
C TYR A 136 5.12 -13.17 -5.02
N SER A 137 4.40 -12.13 -5.49
CA SER A 137 4.75 -10.75 -5.20
C SER A 137 3.55 -9.98 -4.65
N MET A 138 3.79 -9.13 -3.66
CA MET A 138 2.79 -8.19 -3.16
C MET A 138 3.44 -6.86 -2.80
N PHE A 139 2.67 -5.78 -2.85
CA PHE A 139 3.11 -4.48 -2.40
C PHE A 139 2.85 -4.30 -0.90
N VAL A 140 3.70 -3.50 -0.27
CA VAL A 140 3.38 -2.82 0.98
C VAL A 140 3.35 -1.32 0.69
N ALA A 141 2.18 -0.71 0.79
CA ALA A 141 1.96 0.69 0.50
C ALA A 141 1.85 1.52 1.77
N GLN A 142 2.36 2.75 1.75
CA GLN A 142 1.96 3.79 2.70
C GLN A 142 0.65 4.40 2.21
N VAL A 143 -0.37 4.37 3.07
CA VAL A 143 -1.73 4.77 2.71
C VAL A 143 -2.25 5.79 3.71
N LEU A 144 -2.66 6.95 3.21
CA LEU A 144 -3.36 7.99 3.97
C LEU A 144 -4.83 7.60 4.12
N VAL A 145 -5.14 6.76 5.10
CA VAL A 145 -6.52 6.29 5.32
C VAL A 145 -7.42 7.38 5.88
N GLY A 146 -6.85 8.35 6.61
CA GLY A 146 -7.58 9.47 7.18
C GLY A 146 -8.77 9.01 8.05
N ASP A 147 -9.85 9.78 8.05
CA ASP A 147 -11.09 9.33 8.68
C ASP A 147 -11.88 8.47 7.70
N PHE A 148 -12.25 7.27 8.14
CA PHE A 148 -12.93 6.28 7.32
C PHE A 148 -14.35 6.00 7.79
N VAL A 149 -15.12 5.38 6.90
CA VAL A 149 -16.51 4.96 7.11
C VAL A 149 -16.75 3.61 6.45
N ARG A 150 -17.79 2.89 6.84
CA ARG A 150 -18.15 1.63 6.18
C ARG A 150 -18.40 1.87 4.69
N GLY A 151 -17.81 1.02 3.85
CA GLY A 151 -17.96 1.09 2.40
C GLY A 151 -19.30 0.56 1.91
N ASN A 152 -19.60 0.89 0.65
CA ASN A 152 -20.77 0.44 -0.08
C ASN A 152 -20.36 0.23 -1.55
N PRO A 153 -20.87 -0.80 -2.24
CA PRO A 153 -20.45 -1.12 -3.60
C PRO A 153 -20.74 -0.02 -4.64
N ASP A 154 -21.72 0.85 -4.37
CA ASP A 154 -22.11 1.93 -5.27
C ASP A 154 -21.20 3.17 -5.14
N TYR A 155 -20.35 3.22 -4.11
CA TYR A 155 -19.47 4.37 -3.90
C TYR A 155 -18.39 4.44 -4.98
N CYS A 156 -18.39 5.55 -5.72
CA CYS A 156 -17.29 5.96 -6.60
C CYS A 156 -16.30 6.93 -5.91
N ARG A 157 -16.64 7.37 -4.69
CA ARG A 157 -15.86 8.23 -3.80
C ARG A 157 -16.40 8.05 -2.36
N PRO A 158 -15.64 8.40 -1.31
CA PRO A 158 -16.16 8.31 0.05
C PRO A 158 -17.41 9.20 0.22
N PRO A 159 -18.37 8.81 1.07
CA PRO A 159 -19.58 9.59 1.29
C PRO A 159 -19.29 10.86 2.11
N PRO A 160 -20.23 11.83 2.15
CA PRO A 160 -20.15 12.98 3.05
C PRO A 160 -20.13 12.58 4.53
N ARG A 161 -19.49 13.40 5.36
CA ARG A 161 -19.47 13.22 6.82
C ARG A 161 -20.81 13.61 7.42
N ALA A 162 -21.29 12.82 8.38
CA ALA A 162 -22.55 13.08 9.07
C ALA A 162 -22.58 14.47 9.74
N SER A 163 -21.44 14.96 10.25
CA SER A 163 -21.33 16.27 10.90
C SER A 163 -21.12 17.45 9.95
N ASN A 164 -20.78 17.20 8.68
CA ASN A 164 -20.53 18.24 7.68
C ASN A 164 -20.64 17.67 6.26
N SER A 165 -21.76 17.94 5.59
CA SER A 165 -22.04 17.47 4.23
C SER A 165 -21.09 18.03 3.17
N ASN A 166 -20.39 19.14 3.44
CA ASN A 166 -19.40 19.72 2.54
C ASN A 166 -18.02 19.03 2.64
N ARG A 167 -17.85 18.07 3.55
CA ARG A 167 -16.60 17.34 3.74
C ARG A 167 -16.84 15.84 3.62
N LEU A 168 -16.11 15.18 2.73
CA LEU A 168 -16.17 13.72 2.59
C LEU A 168 -15.32 13.03 3.67
N TYR A 169 -15.59 11.75 3.90
CA TYR A 169 -14.60 10.85 4.48
C TYR A 169 -13.38 10.72 3.55
N ASP A 170 -12.28 10.20 4.08
CA ASP A 170 -11.02 10.09 3.35
C ASP A 170 -10.86 8.70 2.72
N SER A 171 -11.48 7.67 3.29
CA SER A 171 -11.51 6.30 2.76
C SER A 171 -12.75 5.52 3.19
N CYS A 172 -12.93 4.32 2.64
CA CYS A 172 -13.95 3.37 3.06
C CYS A 172 -13.33 2.09 3.63
N VAL A 173 -14.02 1.41 4.53
CA VAL A 173 -13.56 0.17 5.18
C VAL A 173 -14.65 -0.91 5.23
N ASP A 174 -14.27 -2.13 5.52
CA ASP A 174 -15.16 -3.25 5.79
C ASP A 174 -15.91 -3.11 7.13
N ASP A 175 -15.16 -2.84 8.21
CA ASP A 175 -15.66 -2.61 9.57
C ASP A 175 -15.03 -1.34 10.16
N PRO A 176 -15.82 -0.29 10.51
CA PRO A 176 -15.31 0.91 11.17
C PRO A 176 -14.68 0.68 12.54
N THR A 177 -14.94 -0.45 13.20
CA THR A 177 -14.47 -0.75 14.56
C THR A 177 -13.10 -1.45 14.55
N ASP A 178 -12.95 -2.49 13.73
CA ASP A 178 -11.66 -3.17 13.49
C ASP A 178 -11.44 -3.37 11.98
N PRO A 179 -11.02 -2.33 11.25
CA PRO A 179 -10.91 -2.39 9.80
C PRO A 179 -9.78 -3.31 9.36
N SER A 180 -10.11 -4.29 8.51
CA SER A 180 -9.15 -5.19 7.88
C SER A 180 -8.90 -4.86 6.40
N ILE A 181 -9.84 -4.14 5.78
CA ILE A 181 -9.80 -3.72 4.37
C ILE A 181 -10.00 -2.21 4.29
N PHE A 182 -9.21 -1.54 3.48
CA PHE A 182 -9.32 -0.12 3.16
C PHE A 182 -9.48 0.08 1.65
N VAL A 183 -10.45 0.90 1.27
CA VAL A 183 -10.69 1.31 -0.12
C VAL A 183 -10.33 2.77 -0.29
N ILE A 184 -9.38 3.01 -1.19
CA ILE A 184 -8.83 4.34 -1.49
C ILE A 184 -9.24 4.74 -2.90
N PHE A 185 -9.85 5.91 -3.02
CA PHE A 185 -10.43 6.40 -4.27
C PHE A 185 -9.46 7.34 -5.02
N GLU A 186 -8.61 8.05 -4.29
CA GLU A 186 -7.63 8.99 -4.83
C GLU A 186 -6.22 8.42 -4.76
N LYS A 187 -5.56 8.23 -5.91
CA LYS A 187 -4.22 7.59 -5.95
C LYS A 187 -3.14 8.39 -5.22
N GLN A 188 -3.31 9.70 -5.05
CA GLN A 188 -2.39 10.56 -4.31
C GLN A 188 -2.37 10.25 -2.81
N GLN A 189 -3.36 9.51 -2.28
CA GLN A 189 -3.36 9.00 -0.91
C GLN A 189 -2.48 7.76 -0.73
N ILE A 190 -1.83 7.28 -1.79
CA ILE A 190 -1.10 6.02 -1.79
C ILE A 190 0.32 6.25 -2.27
N TYR A 191 1.27 5.65 -1.58
CA TYR A 191 2.65 5.51 -2.04
C TYR A 191 3.06 4.03 -2.02
N PRO A 192 3.40 3.41 -3.17
CA PRO A 192 3.91 2.04 -3.20
C PRO A 192 5.31 2.04 -2.59
N ALA A 193 5.42 1.70 -1.30
CA ALA A 193 6.66 1.89 -0.54
C ALA A 193 7.64 0.72 -0.70
N TYR A 194 7.10 -0.50 -0.78
CA TYR A 194 7.90 -1.72 -0.90
C TYR A 194 7.21 -2.73 -1.81
N ILE A 195 8.03 -3.60 -2.40
CA ILE A 195 7.60 -4.85 -3.01
C ILE A 195 8.28 -6.04 -2.32
N LEU A 196 7.47 -7.02 -1.96
CA LEU A 196 7.88 -8.30 -1.41
C LEU A 196 7.87 -9.34 -2.52
N GLU A 197 8.91 -10.16 -2.60
CA GLU A 197 8.87 -11.46 -3.28
C GLU A 197 9.01 -12.55 -2.21
N TYR A 198 8.13 -13.55 -2.23
CA TYR A 198 8.06 -14.58 -1.21
C TYR A 198 7.57 -15.92 -1.78
N SER A 199 7.83 -16.99 -1.04
CA SER A 199 7.45 -18.35 -1.43
C SER A 199 7.16 -19.25 -0.23
N LEU A 200 6.37 -20.29 -0.50
CA LEU A 200 6.55 -21.64 0.04
C LEU A 200 7.71 -21.86 1.04
N GLU A 201 7.56 -21.86 2.37
CA GLU A 201 8.66 -22.39 3.20
C GLU A 201 8.83 -23.89 2.91
N THR A 202 9.83 -24.23 2.10
CA THR A 202 10.22 -25.62 1.89
C THR A 202 10.95 -26.10 3.14
N ARG A 203 10.23 -26.79 4.02
CA ARG A 203 10.86 -27.63 5.04
C ARG A 203 11.58 -28.74 4.29
N CYS A 204 12.91 -28.80 4.39
CA CYS A 204 13.65 -30.00 3.97
C CYS A 204 13.09 -31.18 4.78
N VAL A 205 12.37 -32.07 4.09
CA VAL A 205 12.10 -33.40 4.62
C VAL A 205 13.42 -34.14 4.47
N VAL A 206 14.18 -34.27 5.56
CA VAL A 206 15.28 -35.24 5.61
C VAL A 206 14.58 -36.60 5.61
N LEU A 207 14.55 -37.24 4.44
CA LEU A 207 14.16 -38.64 4.28
C LEU A 207 15.26 -39.56 4.81
#